data_AF-G8F6J1-F1
#
_entry.id   AF-G8F6J1-F1
#
_cell.length_a   1.000
_cell.length_b   1.000
_cell.length_c   1.000
_cell.angle_alpha   90.00
_cell.angle_beta   90.00
_cell.angle_gamma   90.00
#
_symmetry.space_group_name_H-M   'P 1'
#
loop_
_entity.id
_entity.type
_entity.pdbx_description
1 polymer ?
#
loop_
_entity_poly.entity_id
_entity_poly.type
_entity_poly.pdbx_seq_one_letter_code
_entity_poly.pdbx_strand_id
1 'polypeptide(L)'
;ENGYPFPHPERPGGAVLFTAQGKGPGDSSRRVCCRCGTEYLVSPSGRCVRDQVCYYHWGRVRSSQVAGGRLTQYTCCAAAPGSVGCQVAKQHVRDGRKESLDGFVKTFKKEFSRDAYPGIYALDCEMCYTTHGLELTRVTVVDADMRVVYDTFVKPDNEIVDYNTRFSGVTEADVAQTSITLPKVQAILLSFFSAQTILIGHSLESDLLALKLIHSTVVDTAVLFPHYRGFPYKRSLRNLTADYLGQIIQDSQDGHDSCQDANACLQLVMWKVRERAGIQRGHPSASPAALACP
;
A
#
# COMPACT_ATOMS: atom_id res chain seq x y z
N GLU A 1 1.63 -17.22 -2.46
CA GLU A 1 0.83 -17.08 -3.69
C GLU A 1 -0.12 -15.87 -3.70
N ASN A 2 -0.09 -14.94 -2.73
CA ASN A 2 -1.04 -13.80 -2.68
C ASN A 2 -0.54 -12.53 -3.39
N GLY A 3 0.16 -12.66 -4.52
CA GLY A 3 0.69 -11.52 -5.28
C GLY A 3 2.02 -10.93 -4.78
N TYR A 4 2.66 -11.57 -3.80
CA TYR A 4 4.00 -11.20 -3.32
C TYR A 4 5.09 -11.49 -4.37
N PRO A 5 6.14 -10.65 -4.46
CA PRO A 5 7.28 -10.87 -5.35
C PRO A 5 8.19 -12.00 -4.87
N PHE A 6 8.59 -12.86 -5.81
CA PHE A 6 9.60 -13.91 -5.60
C PHE A 6 10.82 -13.66 -6.49
N PRO A 7 12.01 -14.14 -6.11
CA PRO A 7 13.19 -14.00 -6.97
C PRO A 7 12.97 -14.70 -8.30
N HIS A 8 13.33 -14.04 -9.40
CA HIS A 8 13.39 -14.68 -10.70
C HIS A 8 14.51 -15.74 -10.69
N PRO A 9 14.26 -16.96 -11.20
CA PRO A 9 15.25 -18.05 -11.14
C PRO A 9 16.54 -17.75 -11.90
N GLU A 10 16.44 -17.00 -13.00
CA GLU A 10 17.56 -16.80 -13.96
C GLU A 10 18.03 -15.36 -14.11
N ARG A 11 17.29 -14.38 -13.58
CA ARG A 11 17.51 -12.95 -13.86
C ARG A 11 17.82 -12.23 -12.54
N PRO A 12 19.09 -11.91 -12.26
CA PRO A 12 19.47 -11.13 -11.09
C PRO A 12 18.71 -9.80 -11.04
N GLY A 13 18.19 -9.44 -9.87
CA GLY A 13 17.34 -8.26 -9.71
C GLY A 13 15.94 -8.40 -10.32
N GLY A 14 15.62 -9.54 -10.93
CA GLY A 14 14.29 -9.83 -11.45
C GLY A 14 13.37 -10.43 -10.38
N ALA A 15 12.08 -10.13 -10.47
CA ALA A 15 11.03 -10.78 -9.70
C ALA A 15 10.08 -11.59 -10.60
N VAL A 16 9.37 -12.54 -9.99
CA VAL A 16 8.23 -13.27 -10.57
C VAL A 16 7.03 -13.21 -9.64
N LEU A 17 5.82 -13.18 -10.21
CA LEU A 17 4.56 -13.16 -9.48
C LEU A 17 3.71 -14.37 -9.88
N PHE A 18 3.44 -15.27 -8.95
CA PHE A 18 2.66 -16.49 -9.23
C PHE A 18 1.17 -16.23 -9.53
N THR A 19 0.65 -15.03 -9.22
CA THR A 19 -0.73 -14.64 -9.53
C THR A 19 -0.89 -13.91 -10.85
N ALA A 20 0.21 -13.51 -11.48
CA ALA A 20 0.14 -12.80 -12.75
C ALA A 20 -0.13 -13.82 -13.86
N GLN A 21 -1.41 -14.00 -14.21
CA GLN A 21 -1.72 -14.54 -15.53
C GLN A 21 -1.19 -13.52 -16.54
N GLY A 22 -0.10 -13.87 -17.22
CA GLY A 22 0.52 -13.02 -18.23
C GLY A 22 -0.52 -12.67 -19.28
N LYS A 23 -0.97 -11.41 -19.31
CA LYS A 23 -1.32 -10.83 -20.60
C LYS A 23 0.00 -10.81 -21.37
N GLY A 24 0.04 -11.50 -22.50
CA GLY A 24 1.17 -11.44 -23.43
C GLY A 24 1.50 -9.99 -23.80
N PRO A 25 2.52 -9.74 -24.63
CA PRO A 25 2.91 -8.38 -25.01
C PRO A 25 1.76 -7.72 -25.79
N GLY A 26 0.84 -7.10 -25.05
CA GLY A 26 -0.17 -6.23 -25.59
C GLY A 26 0.52 -4.99 -26.11
N ASP A 27 -0.18 -4.25 -26.97
CA ASP A 27 0.30 -2.97 -27.47
C ASP A 27 0.69 -2.05 -26.30
N SER A 28 2.00 -1.83 -26.12
CA SER A 28 2.56 -1.00 -25.04
C SER A 28 2.03 0.43 -25.03
N SER A 29 1.51 0.90 -26.18
CA SER A 29 0.92 2.22 -26.34
C SER A 29 -0.52 2.30 -25.84
N ARG A 30 -1.22 1.17 -25.63
CA ARG A 30 -2.61 1.13 -25.20
C ARG A 30 -2.73 0.66 -23.75
N ARG A 31 -3.39 1.47 -22.92
CA ARG A 31 -3.53 1.22 -21.47
C ARG A 31 -4.99 1.34 -21.05
N VAL A 32 -5.34 0.70 -19.93
CA VAL A 32 -6.65 0.82 -19.28
C VAL A 32 -6.49 1.61 -17.99
N CYS A 33 -7.30 2.65 -17.81
CA CYS A 33 -7.24 3.49 -16.63
C CYS A 33 -7.67 2.70 -15.39
N CYS A 34 -6.84 2.64 -14.34
CA CYS A 34 -7.18 1.91 -13.10
C CYS A 34 -8.23 2.64 -12.24
N ARG A 35 -8.56 3.89 -12.55
CA ARG A 35 -9.59 4.69 -11.86
C ARG A 35 -10.97 4.56 -12.48
N CYS A 36 -11.08 4.68 -13.80
CA CYS A 36 -12.36 4.72 -14.51
C CYS A 36 -12.59 3.57 -15.49
N GLY A 37 -11.57 2.76 -15.80
CA GLY A 37 -11.67 1.65 -16.75
C GLY A 37 -11.60 2.05 -18.24
N THR A 38 -11.51 3.34 -18.55
CA THR A 38 -11.38 3.84 -19.93
C THR A 38 -10.04 3.45 -20.55
N GLU A 39 -10.05 3.03 -21.82
CA GLU A 39 -8.83 2.81 -22.58
C GLU A 39 -8.25 4.14 -23.08
N TYR A 40 -6.92 4.29 -23.01
CA TYR A 40 -6.21 5.49 -23.44
C TYR A 40 -4.88 5.12 -24.10
N LEU A 41 -4.37 6.04 -24.92
CA LEU A 41 -3.12 5.86 -25.64
C LEU A 41 -1.99 6.67 -24.98
N VAL A 42 -0.80 6.08 -24.96
CA VAL A 42 0.43 6.71 -24.48
C VAL A 42 1.53 6.68 -25.53
N SER A 43 2.40 7.67 -25.47
CA SER A 43 3.67 7.72 -26.19
C SER A 43 4.69 6.71 -25.59
N PRO A 44 5.82 6.47 -26.27
CA PRO A 44 6.90 5.63 -25.72
C PRO A 44 7.45 6.09 -24.37
N SER A 45 7.36 7.39 -24.05
CA SER A 45 7.76 7.93 -22.73
C SER A 45 6.70 7.74 -21.64
N GLY A 46 5.56 7.13 -21.98
CA GLY A 46 4.45 6.87 -21.07
C GLY A 46 3.46 8.04 -20.90
N ARG A 47 3.69 9.19 -21.55
CA ARG A 47 2.76 10.33 -21.54
C ARG A 47 1.52 10.06 -22.38
N CYS A 48 0.35 10.52 -21.93
CA CYS A 48 -0.90 10.44 -22.69
C CYS A 48 -0.75 11.15 -24.05
N VAL A 49 -1.20 10.49 -25.12
CA VAL A 49 -1.17 11.06 -26.49
C VAL A 49 -2.23 12.15 -26.67
N ARG A 50 -3.33 12.05 -25.93
CA ARG A 50 -4.44 13.00 -25.97
C ARG A 50 -4.67 13.57 -24.58
N ASP A 51 -4.94 14.86 -24.52
CA ASP A 51 -5.39 15.53 -23.31
C ASP A 51 -6.84 15.14 -23.03
N GLN A 52 -7.03 14.19 -22.13
CA GLN A 52 -8.34 13.69 -21.71
C GLN A 52 -8.41 13.66 -20.19
N VAL A 53 -9.40 14.35 -19.63
CA VAL A 53 -9.65 14.30 -18.19
C VAL A 53 -10.28 12.97 -17.80
N CYS A 54 -9.91 12.46 -16.63
CA CYS A 54 -10.42 11.22 -16.08
C CYS A 54 -11.51 11.52 -15.04
N TYR A 55 -12.77 11.20 -15.36
CA TYR A 55 -13.88 11.20 -14.40
C TYR A 55 -13.95 9.84 -13.70
N TYR A 56 -13.83 9.81 -12.38
CA TYR A 56 -13.85 8.56 -11.63
C TYR A 56 -14.50 8.69 -10.25
N HIS A 57 -14.91 7.54 -9.71
CA HIS A 57 -15.32 7.40 -8.31
C HIS A 57 -14.17 6.77 -7.55
N TRP A 58 -13.66 7.44 -6.54
CA TRP A 58 -12.60 6.89 -5.70
C TRP A 58 -13.16 5.90 -4.66
N GLY A 59 -14.43 6.05 -4.30
CA GLY A 59 -15.13 5.18 -3.36
C GLY A 59 -15.55 3.85 -3.99
N ARG A 60 -15.73 2.83 -3.15
CA ARG A 60 -16.22 1.52 -3.59
C ARG A 60 -17.74 1.53 -3.68
N VAL A 61 -18.31 0.65 -4.50
CA VAL A 61 -19.75 0.41 -4.49
C VAL A 61 -20.12 -0.41 -3.26
N ARG A 62 -21.07 0.08 -2.46
CA ARG A 62 -21.61 -0.62 -1.29
C ARG A 62 -23.12 -0.77 -1.42
N SER A 63 -23.61 -1.97 -1.12
CA SER A 63 -25.04 -2.26 -1.01
C SER A 63 -25.44 -2.33 0.47
N SER A 64 -26.50 -1.62 0.85
CA SER A 64 -27.10 -1.66 2.18
C SER A 64 -28.61 -1.91 2.08
N GLN A 65 -29.16 -2.60 3.08
CA GLN A 65 -30.61 -2.74 3.24
C GLN A 65 -31.17 -1.41 3.79
N VAL A 66 -32.24 -0.91 3.19
CA VAL A 66 -32.97 0.30 3.60
C VAL A 66 -34.48 0.01 3.61
N ALA A 67 -35.27 0.85 4.27
CA ALA A 67 -36.72 0.78 4.17
C ALA A 67 -37.12 0.98 2.69
N GLY A 68 -37.67 -0.06 2.06
CA GLY A 68 -38.01 -0.06 0.63
C GLY A 68 -37.07 -0.87 -0.28
N GLY A 69 -36.05 -1.55 0.26
CA GLY A 69 -35.27 -2.53 -0.49
C GLY A 69 -33.76 -2.35 -0.33
N ARG A 70 -33.02 -2.65 -1.40
CA ARG A 70 -31.55 -2.60 -1.39
C ARG A 70 -31.04 -1.37 -2.10
N LEU A 71 -30.44 -0.43 -1.36
CA LEU A 71 -29.75 0.72 -1.94
C LEU A 71 -28.31 0.33 -2.27
N THR A 72 -27.88 0.60 -3.50
CA THR A 72 -26.49 0.37 -3.93
C THR A 72 -25.92 1.67 -4.45
N GLN A 73 -24.80 2.12 -3.87
CA GLN A 73 -24.24 3.44 -4.12
C GLN A 73 -22.72 3.46 -3.93
N TYR A 74 -22.05 4.45 -4.52
CA TYR A 74 -20.63 4.70 -4.27
C TYR A 74 -20.42 5.31 -2.89
N THR A 75 -19.39 4.86 -2.16
CA THR A 75 -19.06 5.40 -0.83
C THR A 75 -18.49 6.82 -0.86
N CYS A 76 -18.08 7.32 -2.03
CA CYS A 76 -17.50 8.66 -2.16
C CYS A 76 -18.52 9.78 -2.30
N CYS A 77 -19.70 9.50 -2.87
CA CYS A 77 -20.66 10.55 -3.25
C CYS A 77 -22.13 10.10 -3.18
N ALA A 78 -22.41 8.88 -2.73
CA ALA A 78 -23.75 8.28 -2.71
C ALA A 78 -24.44 8.15 -4.09
N ALA A 79 -23.74 8.42 -5.19
CA ALA A 79 -24.28 8.23 -6.53
C ALA A 79 -24.49 6.74 -6.86
N ALA A 80 -25.44 6.45 -7.75
CA ALA A 80 -25.72 5.10 -8.21
C ALA A 80 -24.57 4.52 -9.06
N PRO A 81 -24.33 3.20 -9.05
CA PRO A 81 -23.40 2.54 -9.97
C PRO A 81 -23.68 2.90 -11.44
N GLY A 82 -22.63 3.13 -12.21
CA GLY A 82 -22.74 3.54 -13.62
C GLY A 82 -22.92 5.05 -13.83
N SER A 83 -23.08 5.84 -12.76
CA SER A 83 -23.03 7.30 -12.84
C SER A 83 -21.62 7.80 -13.22
N VAL A 84 -21.57 8.99 -13.81
CA VAL A 84 -20.31 9.71 -14.08
C VAL A 84 -19.53 9.91 -12.78
N GLY A 85 -18.21 9.75 -12.85
CA GLY A 85 -17.32 9.90 -11.71
C GLY A 85 -17.44 11.24 -10.98
N CYS A 86 -17.52 11.21 -9.66
CA CYS A 86 -17.63 12.43 -8.84
C CYS A 86 -16.29 13.17 -8.64
N GLN A 87 -15.18 12.60 -9.09
CA GLN A 87 -13.86 13.22 -9.08
C GLN A 87 -13.33 13.37 -10.50
N VAL A 88 -12.61 14.46 -10.73
CA VAL A 88 -11.90 14.71 -11.98
C VAL A 88 -10.40 14.69 -11.71
N ALA A 89 -9.64 14.02 -12.58
CA ALA A 89 -8.18 14.11 -12.66
C ALA A 89 -7.77 14.60 -14.06
N LYS A 90 -6.59 15.23 -14.14
CA LYS A 90 -6.07 15.83 -15.39
C LYS A 90 -5.87 14.80 -16.50
N GLN A 91 -5.58 13.54 -16.14
CA GLN A 91 -5.37 12.46 -17.09
C GLN A 91 -5.71 11.08 -16.51
N HIS A 92 -5.78 10.09 -17.40
CA HIS A 92 -5.88 8.68 -17.04
C HIS A 92 -4.54 8.15 -16.51
N VAL A 93 -4.61 7.15 -15.61
CA VAL A 93 -3.44 6.56 -14.95
C VAL A 93 -3.55 5.03 -14.91
N ARG A 94 -2.44 4.33 -14.73
CA ARG A 94 -2.40 2.86 -14.59
C ARG A 94 -1.71 2.47 -13.27
N ASP A 95 -2.00 1.27 -12.78
CA ASP A 95 -1.28 0.70 -11.63
C ASP A 95 0.14 0.29 -12.05
N GLY A 96 0.31 -0.57 -13.06
CA GLY A 96 1.61 -0.89 -13.65
C GLY A 96 2.65 -1.60 -12.77
N ARG A 97 2.44 -1.75 -11.46
CA ARG A 97 3.44 -2.34 -10.53
C ARG A 97 3.78 -3.79 -10.80
N LYS A 98 2.87 -4.52 -11.44
CA LYS A 98 3.05 -5.94 -11.79
C LYS A 98 3.71 -6.15 -13.15
N GLU A 99 4.04 -5.07 -13.87
CA GLU A 99 4.60 -5.13 -15.22
C GLU A 99 6.11 -4.85 -15.23
N SER A 100 6.62 -4.01 -14.33
CA SER A 100 8.05 -3.77 -14.15
C SER A 100 8.60 -4.65 -13.02
N LEU A 101 9.09 -5.85 -13.37
CA LEU A 101 9.61 -6.83 -12.41
C LEU A 101 11.14 -6.85 -12.37
N ASP A 102 11.78 -5.70 -12.53
CA ASP A 102 13.24 -5.48 -12.52
C ASP A 102 13.66 -4.55 -11.38
N GLY A 103 14.91 -4.65 -10.93
CA GLY A 103 15.47 -3.81 -9.87
C GLY A 103 15.06 -4.23 -8.46
N PHE A 104 14.64 -5.49 -8.30
CA PHE A 104 14.28 -6.05 -7.00
C PHE A 104 15.53 -6.43 -6.20
N VAL A 105 15.57 -6.05 -4.93
CA VAL A 105 16.58 -6.52 -3.97
C VAL A 105 15.97 -7.56 -3.04
N LYS A 106 16.79 -8.51 -2.56
CA LYS A 106 16.34 -9.57 -1.65
C LYS A 106 17.03 -9.43 -0.31
N THR A 107 16.25 -9.55 0.77
CA THR A 107 16.82 -9.69 2.12
C THR A 107 17.68 -10.96 2.23
N PHE A 108 18.82 -10.86 2.91
CA PHE A 108 19.77 -11.95 3.07
C PHE A 108 19.75 -12.48 4.50
N LYS A 109 20.16 -13.74 4.69
CA LYS A 109 20.31 -14.29 6.04
C LYS A 109 21.45 -13.57 6.75
N LYS A 110 21.22 -13.15 7.98
CA LYS A 110 22.26 -12.60 8.84
C LYS A 110 22.57 -13.63 9.93
N GLU A 111 23.84 -13.84 10.22
CA GLU A 111 24.21 -14.65 11.37
C GLU A 111 23.95 -13.83 12.63
N PHE A 112 23.06 -14.36 13.47
CA PHE A 112 22.72 -13.79 14.76
C PHE A 112 23.43 -14.62 15.84
N SER A 113 23.94 -13.97 16.89
CA SER A 113 24.30 -14.69 18.11
C SER A 113 23.03 -15.36 18.67
N ARG A 114 23.18 -16.41 19.50
CA ARG A 114 22.03 -17.18 20.01
C ARG A 114 20.94 -16.33 20.68
N ASP A 115 21.31 -15.17 21.21
CA ASP A 115 20.40 -14.27 21.94
C ASP A 115 19.97 -13.05 21.09
N ALA A 116 20.47 -12.91 19.87
CA ALA A 116 20.15 -11.74 19.04
C ALA A 116 18.79 -11.89 18.36
N TYR A 117 17.94 -10.91 18.60
CA TYR A 117 16.60 -10.82 18.02
C TYR A 117 16.67 -10.31 16.58
N PRO A 118 16.07 -11.01 15.60
CA PRO A 118 16.14 -10.62 14.19
C PRO A 118 15.32 -9.36 13.85
N GLY A 119 14.55 -8.82 14.79
CA GLY A 119 13.75 -7.61 14.64
C GLY A 119 12.30 -7.89 14.22
N ILE A 120 11.37 -7.10 14.78
CA ILE A 120 10.01 -6.92 14.28
C ILE A 120 9.89 -5.46 13.87
N TYR A 121 9.43 -5.24 12.65
CA TYR A 121 9.12 -3.90 12.15
C TYR A 121 7.76 -3.91 11.47
N ALA A 122 7.00 -2.82 11.58
CA ALA A 122 5.91 -2.55 10.66
C ALA A 122 6.34 -1.53 9.61
N LEU A 123 5.81 -1.72 8.41
CA LEU A 123 6.15 -0.94 7.23
C LEU A 123 4.87 -0.56 6.49
N ASP A 124 4.83 0.69 6.05
CA ASP A 124 3.78 1.23 5.20
C ASP A 124 4.39 2.18 4.16
N CYS A 125 3.87 2.16 2.94
CA CYS A 125 4.35 2.98 1.83
C CYS A 125 3.23 3.80 1.22
N GLU A 126 3.58 5.03 0.87
CA GLU A 126 2.74 5.90 0.05
C GLU A 126 3.26 5.96 -1.36
N MET A 127 2.34 5.90 -2.33
CA MET A 127 2.65 5.87 -3.75
C MET A 127 1.95 6.98 -4.53
N CYS A 128 2.59 7.42 -5.61
CA CYS A 128 2.02 8.33 -6.61
C CYS A 128 1.87 7.63 -7.95
N TYR A 129 1.08 8.22 -8.85
CA TYR A 129 1.04 7.80 -10.25
C TYR A 129 2.07 8.59 -11.05
N THR A 130 2.86 7.87 -11.84
CA THR A 130 3.81 8.38 -12.81
C THR A 130 3.42 7.98 -14.23
N THR A 131 4.22 8.40 -15.22
CA THR A 131 4.06 7.97 -16.61
C THR A 131 4.19 6.45 -16.81
N HIS A 132 4.70 5.69 -15.84
CA HIS A 132 4.91 4.24 -15.93
C HIS A 132 4.01 3.41 -15.01
N GLY A 133 3.40 4.02 -14.00
CA GLY A 133 2.48 3.37 -13.07
C GLY A 133 2.57 3.96 -11.68
N LEU A 134 2.17 3.19 -10.68
CA LEU A 134 2.38 3.53 -9.28
C LEU A 134 3.85 3.34 -8.90
N GLU A 135 4.45 4.38 -8.32
CA GLU A 135 5.81 4.36 -7.79
C GLU A 135 5.83 4.92 -6.36
N LEU A 136 6.82 4.46 -5.59
CA LEU A 136 7.02 4.86 -4.20
C LEU A 136 7.31 6.36 -4.07
N THR A 137 6.63 7.00 -3.13
CA THR A 137 6.87 8.41 -2.77
C THR A 137 7.15 8.64 -1.29
N ARG A 138 6.75 7.73 -0.40
CA ARG A 138 7.12 7.76 1.01
C ARG A 138 7.20 6.35 1.55
N VAL A 139 8.12 6.10 2.47
CA VAL A 139 8.18 4.85 3.23
C VAL A 139 8.36 5.18 4.70
N THR A 140 7.56 4.51 5.53
CA THR A 140 7.66 4.59 6.99
C THR A 140 7.88 3.21 7.57
N VAL A 141 8.83 3.11 8.49
CA VAL A 141 9.19 1.91 9.24
C VAL A 141 9.14 2.24 10.72
N VAL A 142 8.39 1.45 11.46
CA VAL A 142 8.28 1.52 12.92
C VAL A 142 8.81 0.22 13.54
N ASP A 143 9.46 0.32 14.70
CA ASP A 143 9.92 -0.84 15.47
C ASP A 143 8.80 -1.46 16.32
N ALA A 144 9.12 -2.52 17.04
CA ALA A 144 8.19 -3.23 17.92
C ALA A 144 7.64 -2.38 19.08
N ASP A 145 8.34 -1.29 19.44
CA ASP A 145 7.92 -0.31 20.45
C ASP A 145 7.05 0.81 19.83
N MET A 146 6.66 0.67 18.54
CA MET A 146 5.89 1.66 17.77
C MET A 146 6.62 3.00 17.59
N ARG A 147 7.95 3.00 17.64
CA ARG A 147 8.77 4.18 17.33
C ARG A 147 9.14 4.18 15.86
N VAL A 148 9.06 5.35 15.22
CA VAL A 148 9.55 5.53 13.85
C VAL A 148 11.07 5.39 13.85
N VAL A 149 11.57 4.41 13.10
CA VAL A 149 13.02 4.17 12.92
C VAL A 149 13.51 4.61 11.54
N TYR A 150 12.60 4.77 10.59
CA TYR A 150 12.88 5.30 9.27
C TYR A 150 11.61 5.88 8.67
N ASP A 151 11.64 7.16 8.27
CA ASP A 151 10.56 7.81 7.52
C ASP A 151 11.23 8.75 6.51
N THR A 152 10.88 8.60 5.23
CA THR A 152 11.45 9.46 4.19
C THR A 152 10.57 9.55 2.96
N PHE A 153 10.60 10.73 2.33
CA PHE A 153 10.08 10.91 0.98
C PHE A 153 11.08 10.38 -0.05
N VAL A 154 10.56 9.75 -1.09
CA VAL A 154 11.33 9.13 -2.18
C VAL A 154 11.00 9.84 -3.47
N LYS A 155 12.03 10.18 -4.24
CA LYS A 155 11.90 10.70 -5.59
C LYS A 155 11.67 9.54 -6.56
N PRO A 156 10.50 9.48 -7.25
CA PRO A 156 10.27 8.48 -8.28
C PRO A 156 11.22 8.65 -9.47
N ASP A 157 11.51 7.55 -10.19
CA ASP A 157 12.38 7.57 -11.36
C ASP A 157 11.70 8.23 -12.56
N ASN A 158 10.37 8.14 -12.64
CA ASN A 158 9.58 8.68 -13.73
C ASN A 158 8.80 9.94 -13.31
N GLU A 159 8.40 10.71 -14.30
CA GLU A 159 7.59 11.92 -14.13
C GLU A 159 6.26 11.61 -13.43
N ILE A 160 6.03 12.29 -12.30
CA ILE A 160 4.78 12.20 -11.54
C ILE A 160 3.67 12.90 -12.33
N VAL A 161 2.57 12.19 -12.51
CA VAL A 161 1.36 12.69 -13.19
C VAL A 161 0.23 13.00 -12.21
N ASP A 162 0.25 12.36 -11.03
CA ASP A 162 -0.71 12.58 -9.96
C ASP A 162 -0.11 12.08 -8.63
N TYR A 163 0.07 12.98 -7.65
CA TYR A 163 0.64 12.68 -6.34
C TYR A 163 -0.22 11.74 -5.49
N ASN A 164 -1.46 11.50 -5.91
CA ASN A 164 -2.42 10.65 -5.23
C ASN A 164 -2.73 11.13 -3.80
N THR A 165 -2.59 12.43 -3.52
CA THR A 165 -2.58 13.06 -2.19
C THR A 165 -3.75 12.68 -1.30
N ARG A 166 -4.96 12.50 -1.85
CA ARG A 166 -6.13 12.01 -1.10
C ARG A 166 -5.84 10.71 -0.33
N PHE A 167 -4.98 9.86 -0.87
CA PHE A 167 -4.60 8.60 -0.26
C PHE A 167 -3.20 8.69 0.32
N SER A 168 -2.24 9.30 -0.39
CA SER A 168 -0.83 9.29 0.01
C SER A 168 -0.47 10.30 1.10
N GLY A 169 -1.24 11.38 1.25
CA GLY A 169 -0.83 12.54 2.05
C GLY A 169 0.38 13.30 1.52
N VAL A 170 0.94 12.88 0.38
CA VAL A 170 2.15 13.45 -0.22
C VAL A 170 1.77 14.60 -1.15
N THR A 171 2.47 15.72 -1.03
CA THR A 171 2.35 16.89 -1.90
C THR A 171 3.52 17.02 -2.88
N GLU A 172 3.37 17.89 -3.87
CA GLU A 172 4.46 18.25 -4.78
C GLU A 172 5.67 18.83 -4.06
N ALA A 173 5.44 19.65 -3.02
CA ALA A 173 6.51 20.27 -2.25
C ALA A 173 7.36 19.23 -1.51
N ASP A 174 6.73 18.21 -0.93
CA ASP A 174 7.42 17.14 -0.21
C ASP A 174 8.38 16.38 -1.14
N VAL A 175 7.91 16.04 -2.35
CA VAL A 175 8.73 15.31 -3.31
C VAL A 175 9.81 16.20 -3.95
N ALA A 176 9.51 17.48 -4.19
CA ALA A 176 10.48 18.42 -4.76
C ALA A 176 11.69 18.66 -3.84
N GLN A 177 11.51 18.52 -2.52
CA GLN A 177 12.57 18.70 -1.52
C GLN A 177 13.46 17.46 -1.35
N THR A 178 13.02 16.27 -1.75
CA THR A 178 13.80 15.04 -1.59
C THR A 178 14.70 14.76 -2.79
N SER A 179 15.91 14.27 -2.50
CA SER A 179 16.83 13.68 -3.47
C SER A 179 17.05 12.18 -3.23
N ILE A 180 16.28 11.57 -2.32
CA ILE A 180 16.42 10.15 -1.96
C ILE A 180 15.76 9.30 -3.03
N THR A 181 16.51 8.36 -3.60
CA THR A 181 16.04 7.46 -4.66
C THR A 181 15.68 6.09 -4.09
N LEU A 182 14.90 5.32 -4.85
CA LEU A 182 14.51 3.96 -4.47
C LEU A 182 15.73 3.05 -4.14
N PRO A 183 16.82 3.01 -4.93
CA PRO A 183 18.00 2.21 -4.58
C PRO A 183 18.63 2.60 -3.23
N LYS A 184 18.59 3.88 -2.85
CA LYS A 184 19.11 4.35 -1.56
C LYS A 184 18.22 3.89 -0.41
N VAL A 185 16.91 3.97 -0.59
CA VAL A 185 15.93 3.40 0.35
C VAL A 185 16.16 1.90 0.51
N GLN A 186 16.29 1.15 -0.59
CA GLN A 186 16.55 -0.28 -0.57
C GLN A 186 17.81 -0.62 0.22
N ALA A 187 18.92 0.08 0.00
CA ALA A 187 20.16 -0.13 0.74
C ALA A 187 19.97 0.11 2.25
N ILE A 188 19.23 1.16 2.63
CA ILE A 188 18.92 1.47 4.04
C ILE A 188 18.03 0.37 4.64
N LEU A 189 16.96 -0.05 3.95
CA LEU A 189 16.08 -1.12 4.43
C LEU A 189 16.83 -2.45 4.58
N LEU A 190 17.77 -2.79 3.69
CA LEU A 190 18.61 -3.99 3.83
C LEU A 190 19.58 -3.91 5.02
N SER A 191 19.84 -2.72 5.58
CA SER A 191 20.62 -2.58 6.82
C SER A 191 19.77 -2.87 8.06
N PHE A 192 18.46 -2.62 8.01
CA PHE A 192 17.50 -2.95 9.05
C PHE A 192 17.01 -4.40 8.97
N PHE A 193 16.78 -4.89 7.75
CA PHE A 193 16.05 -6.14 7.51
C PHE A 193 16.96 -7.27 7.05
N SER A 194 16.94 -8.35 7.81
CA SER A 194 17.45 -9.66 7.40
C SER A 194 16.33 -10.54 6.88
N ALA A 195 16.65 -11.68 6.29
CA ALA A 195 15.65 -12.68 5.91
C ALA A 195 14.89 -13.28 7.12
N GLN A 196 15.40 -13.10 8.35
CA GLN A 196 14.78 -13.56 9.60
C GLN A 196 13.90 -12.48 10.25
N THR A 197 14.09 -11.22 9.87
CA THR A 197 13.31 -10.09 10.40
C THR A 197 11.84 -10.28 10.06
N ILE A 198 10.94 -10.00 10.98
CA ILE A 198 9.50 -10.11 10.73
C ILE A 198 8.99 -8.74 10.29
N LEU A 199 8.46 -8.66 9.06
CA LEU A 199 7.80 -7.45 8.56
C LEU A 199 6.28 -7.56 8.72
N ILE A 200 5.68 -6.53 9.31
CA ILE A 200 4.24 -6.41 9.56
C ILE A 200 3.68 -5.28 8.68
N GLY A 201 2.47 -5.46 8.16
CA GLY A 201 1.71 -4.38 7.54
C GLY A 201 0.36 -4.84 7.02
N HIS A 202 -0.23 -4.12 6.08
CA HIS A 202 -1.57 -4.41 5.54
C HIS A 202 -1.58 -4.46 4.02
N SER A 203 -1.83 -5.65 3.45
CA SER A 203 -1.65 -5.89 2.01
C SER A 203 -0.22 -5.59 1.55
N LEU A 204 0.75 -6.10 2.31
CA LEU A 204 2.18 -5.77 2.19
C LEU A 204 2.76 -6.14 0.81
N GLU A 205 2.07 -6.95 0.00
CA GLU A 205 2.48 -7.18 -1.37
C GLU A 205 2.53 -5.88 -2.19
N SER A 206 1.66 -4.92 -1.88
CA SER A 206 1.59 -3.61 -2.51
C SER A 206 2.87 -2.81 -2.24
N ASP A 207 3.27 -2.75 -0.98
CA ASP A 207 4.44 -2.05 -0.48
C ASP A 207 5.73 -2.69 -0.98
N LEU A 208 5.84 -4.02 -0.89
CA LEU A 208 7.02 -4.78 -1.34
C LEU A 208 7.22 -4.69 -2.86
N LEU A 209 6.15 -4.57 -3.64
CA LEU A 209 6.26 -4.27 -5.08
C LEU A 209 6.77 -2.85 -5.33
N ALA A 210 6.24 -1.85 -4.62
CA ALA A 210 6.67 -0.45 -4.76
C ALA A 210 8.13 -0.24 -4.32
N LEU A 211 8.54 -0.91 -3.24
CA LEU A 211 9.92 -0.93 -2.74
C LEU A 211 10.86 -1.79 -3.61
N LYS A 212 10.30 -2.59 -4.52
CA LYS A 212 11.02 -3.64 -5.23
C LYS A 212 11.86 -4.49 -4.25
N LEU A 213 11.23 -4.96 -3.18
CA LEU A 213 11.87 -5.70 -2.09
C LEU A 213 11.29 -7.12 -2.00
N ILE A 214 12.16 -8.12 -2.03
CA ILE A 214 11.79 -9.52 -1.82
C ILE A 214 12.12 -9.90 -0.38
N HIS A 215 11.05 -10.18 0.38
CA HIS A 215 11.12 -10.59 1.77
C HIS A 215 10.04 -11.62 2.08
N SER A 216 10.40 -12.72 2.74
CA SER A 216 9.52 -13.89 2.95
C SER A 216 8.88 -13.95 4.33
N THR A 217 9.46 -13.30 5.32
CA THR A 217 9.07 -13.42 6.73
C THR A 217 8.09 -12.30 7.08
N VAL A 218 6.88 -12.42 6.53
CA VAL A 218 5.84 -11.37 6.62
C VAL A 218 4.65 -11.80 7.48
N VAL A 219 4.08 -10.84 8.20
CA VAL A 219 2.78 -10.96 8.87
C VAL A 219 1.86 -9.87 8.32
N ASP A 220 1.02 -10.26 7.37
CA ASP A 220 0.08 -9.37 6.72
C ASP A 220 -1.28 -9.39 7.42
N THR A 221 -1.69 -8.23 7.95
CA THR A 221 -2.97 -8.09 8.64
C THR A 221 -4.18 -8.34 7.75
N ALA A 222 -4.07 -8.12 6.43
CA ALA A 222 -5.15 -8.46 5.50
C ALA A 222 -5.34 -9.98 5.32
N VAL A 223 -4.29 -10.76 5.56
CA VAL A 223 -4.34 -12.24 5.60
C VAL A 223 -4.78 -12.71 6.99
N LEU A 224 -4.26 -12.09 8.05
CA LEU A 224 -4.52 -12.46 9.44
C LEU A 224 -5.98 -12.24 9.85
N PHE A 225 -6.63 -11.24 9.25
CA PHE A 225 -8.04 -10.90 9.43
C PHE A 225 -8.80 -11.08 8.10
N PRO A 226 -9.09 -12.32 7.70
CA PRO A 226 -9.63 -12.62 6.38
C PRO A 226 -11.01 -11.99 6.20
N HIS A 227 -11.29 -11.58 4.97
CA HIS A 227 -12.64 -11.22 4.58
C HIS A 227 -13.52 -12.48 4.51
N TYR A 228 -14.81 -12.38 4.88
CA TYR A 228 -15.72 -13.53 4.91
C TYR A 228 -15.93 -14.21 3.54
N ARG A 229 -15.69 -13.48 2.44
CA ARG A 229 -15.73 -14.01 1.06
C ARG A 229 -14.40 -14.59 0.56
N GLY A 230 -13.34 -14.54 1.37
CA GLY A 230 -11.99 -14.91 0.96
C GLY A 230 -11.37 -13.96 -0.09
N PHE A 231 -10.15 -14.29 -0.53
CA PHE A 231 -9.46 -13.57 -1.59
C PHE A 231 -10.23 -13.65 -2.92
N PRO A 232 -10.16 -12.60 -3.79
CA PRO A 232 -9.32 -11.41 -3.67
C PRO A 232 -9.91 -10.29 -2.79
N TYR A 233 -11.05 -10.51 -2.14
CA TYR A 233 -11.65 -9.50 -1.26
C TYR A 233 -10.86 -9.39 0.05
N LYS A 234 -10.42 -8.17 0.39
CA LYS A 234 -9.71 -7.85 1.63
C LYS A 234 -10.53 -6.84 2.44
N ARG A 235 -10.48 -6.97 3.77
CA ARG A 235 -10.97 -5.92 4.69
C ARG A 235 -9.99 -4.75 4.66
N SER A 236 -10.48 -3.51 4.71
CA SER A 236 -9.60 -2.35 4.81
C SER A 236 -8.99 -2.27 6.21
N LEU A 237 -7.78 -1.69 6.31
CA LEU A 237 -7.14 -1.42 7.60
C LEU A 237 -8.06 -0.60 8.50
N ARG A 238 -8.67 0.48 7.98
CA ARG A 238 -9.68 1.29 8.67
C ARG A 238 -10.83 0.47 9.26
N ASN A 239 -11.35 -0.54 8.56
CA ASN A 239 -12.40 -1.39 9.13
C ASN A 239 -11.88 -2.38 10.17
N LEU A 240 -10.62 -2.81 10.06
CA LEU A 240 -10.01 -3.67 11.07
C LEU A 240 -9.77 -2.90 12.37
N THR A 241 -9.20 -1.70 12.29
CA THR A 241 -8.96 -0.87 13.49
C THR A 241 -10.25 -0.47 14.17
N ALA A 242 -11.30 -0.13 13.41
CA ALA A 242 -12.60 0.19 13.98
C ALA A 242 -13.19 -1.01 14.75
N ASP A 243 -13.22 -2.19 14.12
CA ASP A 243 -13.87 -3.37 14.71
C ASP A 243 -13.08 -3.98 15.87
N TYR A 244 -11.74 -4.01 15.78
CA TYR A 244 -10.91 -4.72 16.76
C TYR A 244 -10.27 -3.79 17.80
N LEU A 245 -9.90 -2.58 17.41
CA LEU A 245 -9.21 -1.63 18.29
C LEU A 245 -10.12 -0.49 18.77
N GLY A 246 -11.31 -0.31 18.17
CA GLY A 246 -12.18 0.83 18.47
C GLY A 246 -11.61 2.17 18.00
N GLN A 247 -10.70 2.13 17.02
CA GLN A 247 -9.97 3.31 16.51
C GLN A 247 -10.42 3.66 15.09
N ILE A 248 -10.67 4.95 14.87
CA ILE A 248 -10.93 5.51 13.54
C ILE A 248 -9.61 6.10 13.02
N ILE A 249 -9.13 5.59 11.90
CA ILE A 249 -7.95 6.05 11.18
C ILE A 249 -8.35 6.44 9.75
N GLN A 250 -7.46 7.12 9.01
CA GLN A 250 -7.67 7.48 7.60
C GLN A 250 -8.99 8.27 7.35
N ASP A 251 -9.36 9.15 8.27
CA ASP A 251 -10.56 10.00 8.15
C ASP A 251 -10.23 11.46 7.74
N SER A 252 -8.93 11.77 7.62
CA SER A 252 -8.47 13.07 7.13
C SER A 252 -8.72 13.22 5.63
N GLN A 253 -9.01 14.45 5.20
CA GLN A 253 -9.03 14.80 3.78
C GLN A 253 -7.63 15.01 3.21
N ASP A 254 -6.64 15.19 4.08
CA ASP A 254 -5.25 15.50 3.71
C ASP A 254 -4.47 14.28 3.27
N GLY A 255 -5.04 13.07 3.36
CA GLY A 255 -4.38 11.81 3.02
C GLY A 255 -4.25 10.85 4.19
N HIS A 256 -3.62 9.70 3.93
CA HIS A 256 -3.25 8.76 4.99
C HIS A 256 -1.95 9.18 5.67
N ASP A 257 -1.76 8.67 6.88
CA ASP A 257 -0.52 8.80 7.62
C ASP A 257 0.10 7.41 7.76
N SER A 258 1.12 7.14 6.95
CA SER A 258 1.88 5.90 6.99
C SER A 258 2.40 5.50 8.38
N CYS A 259 2.69 6.44 9.29
CA CYS A 259 3.06 6.13 10.66
C CYS A 259 1.87 5.57 11.46
N GLN A 260 0.71 6.24 11.35
CA GLN A 260 -0.55 5.76 11.93
C GLN A 260 -0.91 4.37 11.41
N ASP A 261 -0.76 4.14 10.11
CA ASP A 261 -1.10 2.88 9.46
C ASP A 261 -0.16 1.73 9.86
N ALA A 262 1.16 1.97 9.89
CA ALA A 262 2.14 1.00 10.35
C ALA A 262 1.93 0.62 11.83
N ASN A 263 1.67 1.61 12.69
CA ASN A 263 1.36 1.38 14.10
C ASN A 263 0.04 0.62 14.31
N ALA A 264 -0.99 0.94 13.53
CA ALA A 264 -2.26 0.21 13.55
C ALA A 264 -2.06 -1.27 13.20
N CYS A 265 -1.18 -1.57 12.23
CA CYS A 265 -0.85 -2.96 11.88
C CYS A 265 -0.20 -3.72 13.04
N LEU A 266 0.76 -3.11 13.74
CA LEU A 266 1.37 -3.70 14.96
C LEU A 266 0.32 -3.98 16.03
N GLN A 267 -0.56 -3.01 16.31
CA GLN A 267 -1.60 -3.14 17.31
C GLN A 267 -2.59 -4.28 16.97
N LEU A 268 -2.95 -4.44 15.69
CA LEU A 268 -3.80 -5.55 15.22
C LEU A 268 -3.10 -6.91 15.39
N VAL A 269 -1.80 -7.01 15.10
CA VAL A 269 -1.04 -8.24 15.32
C VAL A 269 -0.96 -8.56 16.81
N MET A 270 -0.63 -7.58 17.66
CA MET A 270 -0.61 -7.75 19.12
C MET A 270 -1.98 -8.16 19.67
N TRP A 271 -3.06 -7.57 19.14
CA TRP A 271 -4.43 -7.97 19.46
C TRP A 271 -4.66 -9.45 19.16
N LYS A 272 -4.26 -9.90 17.97
CA LYS A 272 -4.44 -11.29 17.53
C LYS A 272 -3.63 -12.27 18.36
N VAL A 273 -2.42 -11.89 18.77
CA VAL A 273 -1.57 -12.70 19.66
C VAL A 273 -2.25 -12.87 21.03
N ARG A 274 -2.75 -11.78 21.64
CA ARG A 274 -3.46 -11.82 22.93
C ARG A 274 -4.73 -12.66 22.87
N GLU A 275 -5.50 -12.51 21.78
CA GLU A 275 -6.72 -13.29 21.53
C GLU A 275 -6.40 -14.79 21.49
N ARG A 276 -5.38 -15.20 20.74
CA ARG A 276 -4.95 -16.61 20.67
C ARG A 276 -4.37 -17.15 21.97
N ALA A 277 -3.74 -16.29 22.77
CA ALA A 277 -3.19 -16.65 24.07
C ALA A 277 -4.27 -16.73 25.18
N GLY A 278 -5.54 -16.40 24.88
CA GLY A 278 -6.62 -16.40 25.87
C GLY A 278 -6.50 -15.29 26.93
N ILE A 279 -5.70 -14.25 26.67
CA ILE A 279 -5.51 -13.14 27.60
C ILE A 279 -6.73 -12.20 27.48
N GLN A 280 -7.63 -12.21 28.48
CA GLN A 280 -8.80 -11.34 28.51
C GLN A 280 -8.41 -9.85 28.63
N ARG A 281 -9.21 -8.97 28.01
CA ARG A 281 -9.04 -7.51 28.10
C ARG A 281 -9.45 -7.01 29.49
N GLY A 282 -8.55 -6.32 30.18
CA GLY A 282 -8.96 -5.26 31.10
C GLY A 282 -9.54 -4.10 30.29
N HIS A 283 -10.68 -3.55 30.74
CA HIS A 283 -11.27 -2.36 30.12
C HIS A 283 -10.24 -1.22 30.04
N PRO A 284 -10.03 -0.57 28.88
CA PRO A 284 -9.24 0.65 28.84
C PRO A 284 -10.06 1.77 29.50
N SER A 285 -9.59 2.28 30.62
CA SER A 285 -10.02 3.56 31.18
C SER A 285 -9.67 4.68 30.18
N ALA A 286 -10.57 5.63 30.04
CA ALA A 286 -10.48 6.70 29.06
C ALA A 286 -9.33 7.70 29.38
N SER A 287 -8.37 7.81 28.47
CA SER A 287 -7.77 9.09 28.04
C SER A 287 -6.73 8.87 26.93
N PRO A 288 -6.89 9.47 25.74
CA PRO A 288 -5.79 9.64 24.80
C PRO A 288 -5.08 10.95 25.11
N ALA A 289 -3.90 10.88 25.71
CA ALA A 289 -2.91 11.96 25.54
C ALA A 289 -2.40 11.85 24.10
N ALA A 290 -2.78 12.81 23.27
CA ALA A 290 -2.27 12.97 21.92
C ALA A 290 -0.76 13.18 21.98
N LEU A 291 0.01 12.14 21.61
CA LEU A 291 1.38 12.30 21.20
C LEU A 291 1.36 12.68 19.72
N ALA A 292 1.33 13.99 19.46
CA ALA A 292 1.68 14.52 18.17
C ALA A 292 3.13 14.15 17.87
N CYS A 293 3.38 13.50 16.74
CA CYS A 293 4.72 13.38 16.18
C CYS A 293 5.14 14.76 15.64
N PRO A 294 6.40 15.19 15.82
CA PRO A 294 6.93 16.39 15.20
C PRO A 294 7.06 16.27 13.68
#